data_AF-A0AAD0DX37-F1
#
_entry.id   AF-A0AAD0DX37-F1
#
_cell.length_a   1.000
_cell.length_b   1.000
_cell.length_c   1.000
_cell.angle_alpha   90.00
_cell.angle_beta   90.00
_cell.angle_gamma   90.00
#
_symmetry.space_group_name_H-M   'P 1'
#
loop_
_entity.id
_entity.type
_entity.pdbx_description
1 polymer ?
#
loop_
_entity_poly.entity_id
_entity_poly.type
_entity_poly.pdbx_seq_one_letter_code
_entity_poly.pdbx_strand_id
1 'polypeptide(L)'
;MSIVDVIRLDWRVFKNVIGAITLLVIAFFAPFFALASFEVLTPGEDSLEQWFERSGAVMTIYSAIAAAVSKASIDLISQSKDIGVKAAFTLTAKYGKVVLGIETLSLLITLLGTLVYCLKNKCSVKSSMLAC
;
A
#
# COMPACT_ATOMS: atom_id res chain seq x y z
N MET A 1 12.08 -8.15 30.63
CA MET A 1 12.22 -7.28 29.43
C MET A 1 13.60 -7.52 28.83
N SER A 2 13.68 -8.22 27.71
CA SER A 2 14.95 -8.37 27.00
C SER A 2 15.07 -7.26 25.95
N ILE A 3 16.20 -6.57 25.93
CA ILE A 3 16.56 -5.61 24.87
C ILE A 3 16.46 -6.27 23.48
N VAL A 4 16.70 -7.58 23.41
CA VAL A 4 16.61 -8.38 22.17
C VAL A 4 15.20 -8.37 21.58
N ASP A 5 14.16 -8.42 22.41
CA ASP A 5 12.77 -8.46 21.92
C ASP A 5 12.34 -7.12 21.33
N VAL A 6 12.77 -6.02 21.95
CA VAL A 6 12.55 -4.67 21.42
C VAL A 6 13.25 -4.48 20.08
N ILE A 7 14.51 -4.92 19.95
CA ILE A 7 15.28 -4.83 18.70
C ILE A 7 14.63 -5.68 17.60
N ARG A 8 14.21 -6.91 17.94
CA ARG A 8 13.54 -7.81 16.98
C ARG A 8 12.23 -7.21 16.49
N LEU A 9 11.46 -6.57 17.37
CA LEU A 9 10.22 -5.90 17.00
C LEU A 9 10.48 -4.67 16.12
N ASP A 10 11.42 -3.79 16.51
CA ASP A 10 11.82 -2.61 15.73
C ASP A 10 12.21 -3.01 14.30
N TRP A 11 12.98 -4.10 14.16
CA TRP A 11 13.37 -4.63 12.86
C TRP A 11 12.20 -5.13 12.01
N ARG A 12 11.21 -5.81 12.61
CA ARG A 12 10.01 -6.27 11.89
C ARG A 12 9.16 -5.10 11.42
N VAL A 13 8.93 -4.13 12.30
CA VAL A 13 8.20 -2.90 11.98
C VAL A 13 8.91 -2.14 10.86
N PHE A 14 10.23 -1.98 10.96
CA PHE A 14 11.04 -1.33 9.93
C PHE A 14 10.87 -2.00 8.56
N LYS A 15 10.99 -3.34 8.48
CA LYS A 15 10.79 -4.08 7.24
C LYS A 15 9.41 -3.86 6.63
N ASN A 16 8.36 -3.90 7.45
CA ASN A 16 7.00 -3.68 6.97
C ASN A 16 6.81 -2.25 6.44
N VAL A 17 7.35 -1.24 7.14
CA VAL A 17 7.30 0.16 6.70
C VAL A 17 8.02 0.35 5.36
N ILE A 18 9.22 -0.21 5.21
CA ILE A 18 9.95 -0.17 3.93
C ILE A 18 9.16 -0.89 2.84
N GLY A 19 8.63 -2.08 3.12
CA GLY A 19 7.80 -2.83 2.17
C GLY A 19 6.57 -2.04 1.72
N ALA A 20 5.86 -1.39 2.64
CA ALA A 20 4.72 -0.55 2.32
C ALA A 20 5.11 0.66 1.45
N ILE A 21 6.25 1.31 1.72
CA ILE A 21 6.78 2.38 0.87
C ILE A 21 7.08 1.86 -0.53
N THR A 22 7.74 0.70 -0.66
CA THR A 22 8.03 0.08 -1.95
C THR A 22 6.74 -0.21 -2.74
N LEU A 23 5.71 -0.73 -2.09
CA LEU A 23 4.41 -0.98 -2.72
C LEU A 23 3.76 0.32 -3.21
N LEU A 24 3.86 1.42 -2.44
CA LEU A 24 3.34 2.73 -2.88
C LEU A 24 4.11 3.29 -4.06
N VAL A 25 5.44 3.12 -4.10
CA VAL A 25 6.26 3.51 -5.25
C VAL A 25 5.81 2.74 -6.49
N ILE A 26 5.65 1.42 -6.39
CA ILE A 26 5.13 0.59 -7.50
C ILE A 26 3.75 1.07 -7.95
N ALA A 27 2.84 1.30 -7.00
CA ALA A 27 1.49 1.78 -7.30
C ALA A 27 1.53 3.13 -8.03
N PHE A 28 2.32 4.09 -7.55
CA PHE A 28 2.42 5.43 -8.14
C PHE A 28 3.03 5.42 -9.54
N PHE A 29 4.05 4.57 -9.77
CA PHE A 29 4.73 4.49 -11.07
C PHE A 29 4.05 3.56 -12.07
N ALA A 30 3.07 2.74 -11.65
CA ALA A 30 2.32 1.84 -12.51
C ALA A 30 1.82 2.45 -13.83
N PRO A 31 1.14 3.61 -13.85
CA PRO A 31 0.68 4.23 -15.10
C PRO A 31 1.82 4.70 -16.02
N PHE A 32 3.01 4.96 -15.48
CA PHE A 32 4.16 5.48 -16.23
C PHE A 32 5.03 4.38 -16.85
N PHE A 33 4.88 3.11 -16.44
CA PHE A 33 5.64 2.00 -17.02
C PHE A 33 5.34 1.77 -18.50
N ALA A 34 4.19 2.23 -19.00
CA ALA A 34 3.89 2.27 -20.44
C ALA A 34 4.68 3.33 -21.23
N LEU A 35 5.07 4.43 -20.58
CA LEU A 35 5.73 5.56 -21.24
C LEU A 35 7.25 5.43 -21.24
N ALA A 36 7.79 4.76 -20.22
CA ALA A 36 9.21 4.47 -20.15
C ALA A 36 9.48 3.14 -20.87
N SER A 37 10.66 3.02 -21.48
CA SER A 37 11.15 1.89 -22.30
C SER A 37 11.29 0.55 -21.53
N PHE A 38 10.46 0.32 -20.52
CA PHE A 38 10.31 -0.91 -19.76
C PHE A 38 9.32 -1.86 -20.44
N GLU A 39 9.51 -2.12 -21.74
CA GLU A 39 8.72 -3.13 -22.49
C GLU A 39 8.74 -4.52 -21.81
N VAL A 40 9.72 -4.76 -20.93
CA VAL A 40 9.86 -5.98 -20.11
C VAL A 40 8.77 -6.11 -19.02
N LEU A 41 8.18 -4.99 -18.58
CA LEU A 41 7.20 -4.97 -17.47
C LEU A 41 5.77 -4.74 -17.96
N THR A 42 5.59 -4.20 -19.15
CA THR A 42 4.31 -4.19 -19.87
C THR A 42 4.07 -5.55 -20.53
N PRO A 43 2.88 -6.14 -20.46
CA PRO A 43 2.52 -7.25 -21.34
C PRO A 43 2.71 -6.78 -22.79
N GLY A 44 3.58 -7.44 -23.55
CA GLY A 44 4.00 -6.99 -24.89
C GLY A 44 2.90 -6.94 -25.96
N GLU A 45 1.65 -7.20 -25.58
CA GLU A 45 0.46 -7.18 -26.45
C GLU A 45 -0.51 -6.03 -26.13
N ASP A 46 -0.36 -5.32 -24.99
CA ASP A 46 -1.29 -4.26 -24.58
C ASP A 46 -0.93 -2.92 -25.24
N SER A 47 -1.93 -2.20 -25.76
CA SER A 47 -1.75 -0.81 -26.16
C SER A 47 -1.51 0.10 -24.94
N LEU A 48 -0.91 1.29 -25.14
CA LEU A 48 -0.71 2.27 -24.07
C LEU A 48 -2.00 2.58 -23.28
N GLU A 49 -3.14 2.62 -23.98
CA GLU A 49 -4.46 2.85 -23.38
C GLU A 49 -4.88 1.68 -22.48
N GLN A 50 -4.76 0.44 -22.98
CA GLN A 50 -5.09 -0.78 -22.24
C GLN A 50 -4.21 -0.95 -20.99
N TRP A 51 -2.91 -0.61 -21.08
CA TRP A 51 -2.04 -0.62 -19.91
C TRP A 51 -2.47 0.42 -18.88
N PHE A 52 -2.73 1.66 -19.31
CA PHE A 52 -3.15 2.71 -18.41
C PHE A 52 -4.41 2.31 -17.61
N GLU A 53 -5.36 1.63 -18.25
CA GLU A 53 -6.55 1.08 -17.58
C GLU A 53 -6.21 0.02 -16.52
N ARG A 54 -5.37 -0.97 -16.89
CA ARG A 54 -4.95 -2.03 -15.96
C ARG A 54 -4.11 -1.47 -14.82
N SER A 55 -3.36 -0.40 -15.06
CA SER A 55 -2.57 0.28 -14.05
C SER A 55 -3.45 0.86 -12.94
N GLY A 56 -4.72 1.21 -13.22
CA GLY A 56 -5.68 1.62 -12.19
C GLY A 56 -5.96 0.53 -11.16
N ALA A 57 -6.07 -0.73 -11.60
CA ALA A 57 -6.19 -1.87 -10.69
C ALA A 57 -4.91 -2.11 -9.89
N VAL A 58 -3.74 -1.97 -10.52
CA VAL A 58 -2.42 -2.07 -9.84
C VAL A 58 -2.29 -0.99 -8.77
N MET A 59 -2.61 0.26 -9.10
CA MET A 59 -2.63 1.37 -8.15
C MET A 59 -3.48 1.03 -6.93
N THR A 60 -4.72 0.57 -7.14
CA THR A 60 -5.66 0.22 -6.07
C THR A 60 -5.17 -0.95 -5.21
N ILE A 61 -4.74 -2.05 -5.82
CA ILE A 61 -4.32 -3.26 -5.08
C ILE A 61 -3.07 -2.98 -4.25
N TYR A 62 -2.03 -2.40 -4.88
CA TYR A 62 -0.75 -2.19 -4.20
C TYR A 62 -0.84 -1.12 -3.12
N SER A 63 -1.63 -0.07 -3.32
CA SER A 63 -1.88 0.92 -2.26
C SER A 63 -2.71 0.35 -1.11
N ALA A 64 -3.73 -0.46 -1.37
CA ALA A 64 -4.49 -1.13 -0.32
C ALA A 64 -3.62 -2.09 0.51
N ILE A 65 -2.74 -2.87 -0.14
CA ILE A 65 -1.79 -3.75 0.56
C ILE A 65 -0.81 -2.90 1.38
N ALA A 66 -0.30 -1.79 0.84
CA ALA A 66 0.59 -0.90 1.57
C ALA A 66 -0.04 -0.37 2.87
N ALA A 67 -1.30 0.08 2.81
CA ALA A 67 -2.06 0.49 3.99
C ALA A 67 -2.24 -0.65 5.01
N ALA A 68 -2.58 -1.85 4.54
CA ALA A 68 -2.76 -3.01 5.43
C ALA A 68 -1.46 -3.39 6.15
N VAL A 69 -0.33 -3.39 5.42
CA VAL A 69 1.00 -3.70 5.98
C VAL A 69 1.47 -2.62 6.96
N SER A 70 1.23 -1.34 6.65
CA SER A 70 1.60 -0.25 7.57
C SER A 70 0.77 -0.28 8.85
N LYS A 71 -0.54 -0.54 8.75
CA LYS A 71 -1.40 -0.71 9.92
C LYS A 71 -1.00 -1.90 10.79
N ALA A 72 -0.72 -3.04 10.17
CA ALA A 72 -0.22 -4.23 10.86
C ALA A 72 1.07 -3.95 11.65
N SER A 73 1.87 -2.97 11.23
CA SER A 73 3.10 -2.58 11.93
C SER A 73 2.82 -1.87 13.25
N ILE A 74 1.78 -1.03 13.33
CA ILE A 74 1.34 -0.40 14.57
C ILE A 74 0.65 -1.42 15.48
N ASP A 75 -0.15 -2.31 14.90
CA ASP A 75 -0.79 -3.39 15.65
C ASP A 75 0.24 -4.34 16.28
N LEU A 76 1.34 -4.63 15.59
CA LEU A 76 2.45 -5.41 16.15
C LEU A 76 3.08 -4.74 17.38
N ILE A 77 3.16 -3.40 17.41
CA ILE A 77 3.67 -2.66 18.57
C ILE A 77 2.66 -2.70 19.72
N SER A 78 1.37 -2.49 19.43
CA SER A 78 0.33 -2.42 20.46
C SER A 78 0.03 -3.78 21.11
N GLN A 79 0.14 -4.87 20.35
CA GLN A 79 -0.16 -6.23 20.81
C GLN A 79 1.03 -6.92 21.48
N SER A 80 2.23 -6.34 21.38
CA SER A 80 3.42 -6.93 21.98
C SER A 80 3.39 -6.79 23.49
N LYS A 81 3.00 -7.87 24.19
CA LYS A 81 2.88 -7.90 25.67
C LYS A 81 4.23 -7.81 26.38
N ASP A 82 5.31 -8.17 25.69
CA ASP A 82 6.65 -8.29 26.27
C ASP A 82 7.48 -7.00 26.21
N ILE A 83 6.99 -5.98 25.48
CA ILE A 83 7.64 -4.67 25.42
C ILE A 83 7.01 -3.77 26.47
N GLY A 84 7.82 -3.19 27.36
CA GLY A 84 7.32 -2.24 28.34
C GLY A 84 6.68 -1.01 27.68
N VAL A 85 5.76 -0.37 28.39
CA VAL A 85 4.97 0.80 27.92
C VAL A 85 5.86 1.89 27.32
N LYS A 86 7.03 2.17 27.93
CA LYS A 86 7.98 3.16 27.44
C LYS A 86 8.53 2.82 26.05
N ALA A 87 8.88 1.55 25.81
CA ALA A 87 9.39 1.10 24.52
C ALA A 87 8.31 1.12 23.44
N ALA A 88 7.08 0.68 23.77
CA ALA A 88 5.93 0.78 22.88
C ALA A 88 5.67 2.24 22.47
N PHE A 89 5.66 3.17 23.44
CA PHE A 89 5.50 4.60 23.17
C PHE A 89 6.60 5.16 22.24
N THR A 90 7.87 4.81 22.48
CA THR A 90 8.99 5.24 21.63
C THR A 90 8.87 4.71 20.20
N LEU A 91 8.52 3.42 20.02
CA LEU A 91 8.34 2.84 18.68
C LEU A 91 7.14 3.45 17.95
N THR A 92 6.01 3.63 18.64
CA THR A 92 4.84 4.29 18.07
C THR A 92 5.14 5.75 17.69
N ALA A 93 5.89 6.49 18.51
CA ALA A 93 6.29 7.86 18.17
C ALA A 93 7.25 7.91 16.96
N LYS A 94 8.14 6.92 16.84
CA LYS A 94 9.10 6.78 15.72
C LYS A 94 8.39 6.49 14.39
N TYR A 95 7.45 5.55 14.38
CA TYR A 95 6.82 5.08 13.14
C TYR A 95 5.44 5.67 12.86
N GLY A 96 4.73 6.17 13.87
CA GLY A 96 3.33 6.58 13.76
C GLY A 96 3.09 7.66 12.70
N LYS A 97 3.97 8.67 12.61
CA LYS A 97 3.89 9.71 11.57
C LYS A 97 4.09 9.14 10.16
N VAL A 98 5.02 8.19 10.02
CA VAL A 98 5.33 7.55 8.74
C VAL A 98 4.16 6.67 8.30
N VAL A 99 3.61 5.86 9.23
CA VAL A 99 2.45 5.01 8.97
C VAL A 99 1.23 5.85 8.57
N LEU A 100 0.95 6.94 9.28
CA LEU A 100 -0.13 7.85 8.92
C LEU A 100 0.04 8.44 7.52
N GLY A 101 1.28 8.81 7.16
CA GLY A 101 1.62 9.25 5.81
C GLY A 101 1.37 8.17 4.76
N ILE A 102 1.78 6.92 5.03
CA ILE A 102 1.54 5.77 4.15
C ILE A 102 0.04 5.53 3.99
N GLU A 103 -0.75 5.51 5.07
CA GLU A 103 -2.20 5.30 5.01
C GLU A 103 -2.91 6.40 4.19
N THR A 104 -2.52 7.66 4.40
CA THR A 104 -3.08 8.80 3.66
C THR A 104 -2.75 8.72 2.17
N LEU A 105 -1.48 8.45 1.83
CA LEU A 105 -1.05 8.28 0.44
C LEU A 105 -1.70 7.06 -0.20
N SER A 106 -1.85 5.97 0.55
CA SER A 106 -2.52 4.76 0.08
C SER A 106 -3.96 5.06 -0.32
N LEU A 107 -4.70 5.78 0.53
CA LEU A 107 -6.07 6.19 0.24
C LEU A 107 -6.15 7.05 -1.03
N LEU A 108 -5.27 8.05 -1.16
CA LEU A 108 -5.22 8.92 -2.35
C LEU A 108 -4.93 8.13 -3.62
N ILE A 109 -3.94 7.24 -3.60
CA ILE A 109 -3.59 6.40 -4.75
C ILE A 109 -4.70 5.39 -5.06
N THR A 110 -5.36 4.81 -4.05
CA THR A 110 -6.52 3.94 -4.22
C THR A 110 -7.67 4.67 -4.91
N LEU A 111 -7.99 5.90 -4.49
CA LEU A 111 -9.04 6.71 -5.11
C LEU A 111 -8.69 7.03 -6.57
N LEU A 112 -7.45 7.45 -6.84
CA LEU A 112 -6.97 7.71 -8.19
C LEU A 112 -7.02 6.46 -9.07
N GLY A 113 -6.53 5.32 -8.57
CA GLY A 113 -6.56 4.04 -9.27
C GLY A 113 -7.98 3.57 -9.59
N THR A 114 -8.89 3.76 -8.64
CA THR A 114 -10.33 3.46 -8.82
C THR A 114 -10.95 4.36 -9.89
N LEU A 115 -10.61 5.66 -9.91
CA LEU A 115 -11.08 6.58 -10.96
C LEU A 115 -10.56 6.15 -12.33
N VAL A 116 -9.26 5.87 -12.45
CA VAL A 116 -8.64 5.37 -13.69
C VAL A 116 -9.34 4.10 -14.17
N TYR A 117 -9.60 3.15 -13.26
CA TYR A 117 -10.29 1.91 -13.59
C TYR A 117 -11.78 2.10 -13.94
N CYS A 118 -12.49 3.01 -13.27
CA CYS A 118 -13.92 3.26 -13.46
C CYS A 118 -14.26 4.08 -14.71
N LEU A 119 -13.37 4.97 -15.15
CA LEU A 119 -13.61 5.91 -16.25
C LEU A 119 -14.00 5.20 -17.57
N LYS A 120 -13.46 4.00 -17.83
CA LYS A 120 -13.80 3.22 -19.04
C LYS A 120 -14.80 2.10 -18.79
N ASN A 121 -14.76 1.47 -17.63
CA ASN A 121 -15.66 0.35 -17.31
C ASN A 121 -17.13 0.74 -17.16
N LYS A 122 -17.47 2.04 -17.29
CA LYS A 122 -18.77 2.61 -16.91
C LYS A 122 -19.15 2.02 -15.57
N CYS A 123 -18.62 2.58 -14.48
CA CYS A 123 -19.10 2.30 -13.12
C CYS A 123 -20.57 2.76 -12.98
N SER A 124 -21.44 2.09 -13.73
CA SER A 124 -22.88 2.17 -13.67
C SER A 124 -23.20 1.46 -12.37
N VAL A 125 -23.87 2.19 -11.48
CA VAL A 125 -24.49 1.70 -10.25
C VAL A 125 -25.68 0.76 -10.60
N LYS A 126 -25.47 -0.16 -11.55
CA LYS A 126 -26.37 -1.22 -11.98
C LYS A 126 -25.73 -2.61 -11.90
N SER A 127 -24.48 -2.73 -11.47
CA SER A 127 -23.89 -4.04 -11.19
C SER A 127 -23.87 -4.27 -9.69
N SER A 128 -24.73 -5.18 -9.22
CA SER A 128 -24.65 -5.91 -7.94
C SER A 128 -25.28 -5.37 -6.62
N MET A 129 -26.23 -4.43 -6.65
CA MET A 129 -27.22 -4.35 -5.55
C MET A 129 -28.35 -5.40 -5.65
N LEU A 130 -28.40 -6.18 -6.72
CA LEU A 130 -29.42 -7.21 -6.98
C LEU A 130 -28.80 -8.34 -7.83
N ALA A 131 -28.01 -9.24 -7.24
CA ALA A 131 -27.81 -10.62 -7.73
C ALA A 131 -26.84 -11.39 -6.82
N CYS A 132 -27.24 -11.62 -5.56
CA CYS A 132 -27.14 -12.87 -4.80
C CYS A 132 -27.62 -12.57 -3.38
#